data_AF-A0A2E3W3B3-F1
#
_entry.id   AF-A0A2E3W3B3-F1
#
_cell.length_a   1.000
_cell.length_b   1.000
_cell.length_c   1.000
_cell.angle_alpha   90.00
_cell.angle_beta   90.00
_cell.angle_gamma   90.00
#
_symmetry.space_group_name_H-M   'P 1'
#
loop_
_entity.id
_entity.type
_entity.pdbx_description
1 polymer ?
#
loop_
_entity_poly.entity_id
_entity_poly.type
_entity_poly.pdbx_seq_one_letter_code
_entity_poly.pdbx_strand_id
1 'polypeptide(L)'
;MDKAIAKFSRINHMEHITGVLPLLTAVFGVQCYLMSRFTSSISTGDLALGLGLSLVFFVCALFYYDKNHVVLIYKDHIKAGMTLGQGTRIDFAEIESVIAPKEEKGFGTLVLKLKDGRTYALYFIDFPVGSKEFLELQMHKMNEEATPMAA
;
A
#
# COMPACT_ATOMS: atom_id res chain seq x y z
N MET A 1 -3.71 -19.94 -15.77
CA MET A 1 -3.40 -18.76 -14.93
C MET A 1 -2.64 -19.27 -13.74
N ASP A 2 -1.39 -18.84 -13.55
CA ASP A 2 -0.64 -19.22 -12.35
C ASP A 2 -1.38 -18.74 -11.11
N LYS A 3 -1.45 -19.60 -10.09
CA LYS A 3 -2.10 -19.29 -8.82
C LYS A 3 -1.08 -18.55 -7.96
N ALA A 4 -1.46 -17.37 -7.45
CA ALA A 4 -0.64 -16.65 -6.49
C ALA A 4 -0.39 -17.53 -5.26
N ILE A 5 0.87 -17.64 -4.83
CA ILE A 5 1.27 -18.43 -3.65
C ILE A 5 1.01 -17.67 -2.36
N ALA A 6 1.04 -16.34 -2.41
CA ALA A 6 0.69 -15.47 -1.30
C ALA A 6 0.09 -14.15 -1.81
N LYS A 7 -0.68 -13.52 -0.93
CA LYS A 7 -1.16 -12.16 -1.10
C LYS A 7 -0.79 -11.41 0.17
N PHE A 8 -0.04 -10.32 0.03
CA PHE A 8 0.17 -9.43 1.16
C PHE A 8 -1.11 -8.63 1.43
N SER A 9 -1.59 -8.73 2.67
CA SER A 9 -2.83 -8.08 3.11
C SER A 9 -2.61 -6.63 3.52
N ARG A 10 -3.73 -5.93 3.67
CA ARG A 10 -3.84 -4.52 4.11
C ARG A 10 -4.91 -4.32 5.18
N ILE A 11 -5.26 -5.41 5.86
CA ILE A 11 -6.39 -5.43 6.80
C ILE A 11 -6.11 -4.45 7.94
N ASN A 12 -4.88 -4.43 8.45
CA ASN A 12 -4.50 -3.54 9.55
C ASN A 12 -4.53 -2.06 9.12
N HIS A 13 -4.24 -1.77 7.85
CA HIS A 13 -4.37 -0.41 7.31
C HIS A 13 -5.83 0.06 7.24
N MET A 14 -6.75 -0.82 6.82
CA MET A 14 -8.18 -0.53 6.81
C MET A 14 -8.74 -0.30 8.22
N GLU A 15 -8.36 -1.15 9.17
CA GLU A 15 -8.72 -0.97 10.57
C GLU A 15 -8.19 0.37 11.11
N HIS A 16 -6.96 0.73 10.78
CA HIS A 16 -6.37 2.02 11.16
C HIS A 16 -7.16 3.21 10.58
N ILE A 17 -7.53 3.19 9.30
CA ILE A 17 -8.35 4.24 8.68
C ILE A 17 -9.67 4.38 9.44
N THR A 18 -10.36 3.26 9.72
CA THR A 18 -11.64 3.30 10.46
C THR A 18 -11.46 3.83 11.88
N GLY A 19 -10.35 3.51 12.54
CA GLY A 19 -10.04 4.00 13.89
C GLY A 19 -9.73 5.49 13.96
N VAL A 20 -9.12 6.07 12.91
CA VAL A 20 -8.76 7.50 12.84
C VAL A 20 -9.87 8.36 12.24
N LEU A 21 -10.87 7.76 11.59
CA LEU A 21 -11.99 8.45 10.96
C LEU A 21 -12.74 9.44 11.88
N PRO A 22 -13.00 9.13 13.17
CA PRO A 22 -13.65 10.09 14.07
C PRO A 22 -12.79 11.34 14.30
N LEU A 23 -11.47 11.18 14.43
CA LEU A 23 -10.54 12.29 14.59
C LEU A 23 -10.49 13.15 13.32
N LEU A 24 -10.40 12.53 12.14
CA LEU A 24 -10.44 13.25 10.86
C LEU A 24 -11.73 14.06 10.73
N THR A 25 -12.86 13.46 11.09
CA THR A 25 -14.18 14.12 11.07
C THR A 25 -14.22 15.30 12.04
N ALA A 26 -13.66 15.16 13.23
CA ALA A 26 -13.60 16.24 14.22
C ALA A 26 -12.71 17.41 13.75
N VAL A 27 -11.49 17.11 13.27
CA VAL A 27 -10.57 18.12 12.72
C VAL A 27 -11.21 18.85 11.55
N PHE A 28 -11.85 18.10 10.66
CA PHE A 28 -12.57 18.66 9.52
C PHE A 28 -13.74 19.56 9.96
N GLY A 29 -14.53 19.17 10.96
CA GLY A 29 -15.58 20.01 11.52
C GLY A 29 -15.05 21.33 12.09
N VAL A 30 -13.90 21.29 12.77
CA VAL A 30 -13.21 22.50 13.26
C VAL A 30 -12.75 23.37 12.09
N GLN A 31 -12.19 22.79 11.03
CA GLN A 31 -11.78 23.54 9.83
C GLN A 31 -12.97 24.25 9.17
N CYS A 32 -14.10 23.56 9.00
CA CYS A 32 -15.34 24.14 8.48
C CYS A 32 -15.82 25.32 9.36
N TYR A 33 -15.76 25.17 10.69
CA TYR A 33 -16.12 26.23 11.63
C TYR A 33 -15.17 27.42 11.56
N LEU A 34 -13.85 27.20 11.49
CA LEU A 34 -12.88 28.28 11.39
C LEU A 34 -13.06 29.03 10.07
N MET A 35 -13.20 28.32 8.94
CA MET A 35 -13.42 29.00 7.67
C MET A 35 -14.71 29.83 7.70
N SER A 36 -15.83 29.31 8.23
CA SER A 36 -17.07 30.10 8.31
C SER A 36 -16.93 31.39 9.13
N ARG A 37 -15.99 31.45 10.08
CA ARG A 37 -15.70 32.65 10.89
C ARG A 37 -14.75 33.64 10.22
N PHE A 38 -13.86 33.18 9.34
CA PHE A 38 -12.76 34.00 8.79
C PHE A 38 -12.90 34.34 7.30
N THR A 39 -13.81 33.71 6.55
CA THR A 39 -14.14 34.13 5.17
C THR A 39 -15.48 34.87 5.13
N SER A 40 -15.44 36.14 4.72
CA SER A 40 -16.63 36.97 4.47
C SER A 40 -17.14 36.92 3.03
N SER A 41 -16.36 36.35 2.10
CA SER A 41 -16.63 36.40 0.65
C SER A 41 -17.33 35.15 0.09
N ILE A 42 -17.46 34.09 0.88
CA ILE A 42 -18.01 32.80 0.44
C ILE A 42 -19.23 32.45 1.29
N SER A 43 -20.32 32.04 0.63
CA SER A 43 -21.51 31.46 1.26
C SER A 43 -21.10 30.26 2.14
N THR A 44 -21.36 30.36 3.45
CA THR A 44 -20.99 29.32 4.42
C THR A 44 -21.63 27.97 4.10
N GLY A 45 -22.85 27.97 3.55
CA GLY A 45 -23.55 26.74 3.14
C GLY A 45 -22.85 26.03 1.99
N ASP A 46 -22.44 26.77 0.96
CA ASP A 46 -21.75 26.19 -0.20
C ASP A 46 -20.35 25.69 0.15
N LEU A 47 -19.65 26.40 1.04
CA LEU A 47 -18.36 25.98 1.56
C LEU A 47 -18.46 24.66 2.35
N ALA A 48 -19.44 24.56 3.25
CA ALA A 48 -19.66 23.35 4.05
C ALA A 48 -20.03 22.15 3.16
N LEU A 49 -20.89 22.36 2.14
CA LEU A 49 -21.24 21.34 1.17
C LEU A 49 -20.04 20.89 0.33
N GLY A 50 -19.26 21.82 -0.22
CA GLY A 50 -18.10 21.50 -1.05
C GLY A 50 -17.01 20.75 -0.27
N LEU A 51 -16.74 21.19 0.96
CA LEU A 51 -15.82 20.50 1.85
C LEU A 51 -16.34 19.10 2.20
N GLY A 52 -17.63 18.97 2.54
CA GLY A 52 -18.23 17.68 2.91
C GLY A 52 -18.17 16.67 1.75
N LEU A 53 -18.50 17.11 0.54
CA LEU A 53 -18.37 16.29 -0.68
C LEU A 53 -16.92 15.90 -0.95
N SER A 54 -15.96 16.81 -0.73
CA SER A 54 -14.53 16.52 -0.89
C SER A 54 -14.05 15.46 0.11
N LEU A 55 -14.50 15.53 1.36
CA LEU A 55 -14.19 14.52 2.38
C LEU A 55 -14.77 13.15 2.01
N VAL A 56 -16.05 13.10 1.59
CA VAL A 56 -16.68 11.86 1.13
C VAL A 56 -15.90 11.27 -0.05
N PHE A 57 -15.56 12.09 -1.04
CA PHE A 57 -14.78 11.65 -2.20
C PHE A 57 -13.41 11.12 -1.79
N PHE A 58 -12.72 11.80 -0.87
CA PHE A 58 -11.44 11.36 -0.33
C PHE A 58 -11.53 9.99 0.36
N VAL A 59 -12.53 9.78 1.23
CA VAL A 59 -12.74 8.50 1.91
C VAL A 59 -13.08 7.40 0.90
N CYS A 60 -13.95 7.67 -0.07
CA CYS A 60 -14.27 6.73 -1.14
C CYS A 60 -13.05 6.37 -1.99
N ALA A 61 -12.20 7.35 -2.32
CA ALA A 61 -10.97 7.14 -3.07
C ALA A 61 -9.97 6.27 -2.30
N LEU A 62 -9.80 6.50 -0.99
CA LEU A 62 -8.98 5.65 -0.13
C LEU A 62 -9.50 4.21 -0.09
N PHE A 63 -10.81 4.03 0.10
CA PHE A 63 -11.43 2.71 0.09
C PHE A 63 -11.27 1.99 -1.25
N TYR A 64 -11.46 2.71 -2.36
CA TYR A 64 -11.25 2.18 -3.70
C TYR A 64 -9.80 1.79 -3.94
N TYR A 65 -8.86 2.65 -3.56
CA TYR A 65 -7.43 2.38 -3.67
C TYR A 65 -7.03 1.14 -2.86
N ASP A 66 -7.49 1.03 -1.62
CA ASP A 66 -7.13 -0.09 -0.75
C ASP A 66 -7.67 -1.43 -1.27
N LYS A 67 -8.93 -1.47 -1.74
CA LYS A 67 -9.53 -2.68 -2.31
C LYS A 67 -8.86 -3.15 -3.60
N ASN A 68 -8.39 -2.22 -4.43
CA ASN A 68 -7.92 -2.54 -5.77
C ASN A 68 -6.41 -2.61 -5.87
N HIS A 69 -5.66 -1.96 -4.99
CA HIS A 69 -4.22 -2.11 -4.99
C HIS A 69 -3.85 -3.38 -4.23
N VAL A 70 -3.24 -4.33 -4.95
CA VAL A 70 -2.83 -5.63 -4.42
C VAL A 70 -1.34 -5.87 -4.65
N VAL A 71 -0.74 -6.62 -3.74
CA VAL A 71 0.59 -7.19 -3.93
C VAL A 71 0.41 -8.71 -3.89
N LEU A 72 0.51 -9.31 -5.06
CA LEU A 72 0.36 -10.74 -5.28
C LEU A 72 1.75 -11.34 -5.52
N ILE A 73 2.05 -12.41 -4.80
CA ILE A 73 3.31 -13.13 -4.94
C ILE A 73 3.04 -14.41 -5.72
N TYR A 74 3.74 -14.58 -6.83
CA TYR A 74 3.77 -15.80 -7.62
C TYR A 74 5.07 -16.55 -7.35
N LYS A 75 5.27 -17.68 -8.03
CA LYS A 75 6.50 -18.48 -7.83
C LYS A 75 7.75 -17.76 -8.34
N ASP A 76 7.61 -17.04 -9.45
CA ASP A 76 8.70 -16.46 -10.24
C ASP A 76 8.74 -14.93 -10.17
N HIS A 77 7.63 -14.29 -9.77
CA HIS A 77 7.51 -12.84 -9.79
C HIS A 77 6.56 -12.29 -8.71
N ILE A 78 6.68 -11.00 -8.47
CA ILE A 78 5.75 -10.17 -7.70
C ILE A 78 4.91 -9.37 -8.70
N LYS A 79 3.60 -9.32 -8.48
CA LYS A 79 2.70 -8.40 -9.17
C LYS A 79 2.16 -7.37 -8.17
N ALA A 80 2.56 -6.13 -8.34
CA ALA A 80 2.19 -5.03 -7.45
C ALA A 80 1.47 -3.92 -8.24
N GLY A 81 0.31 -3.48 -7.76
CA GLY A 81 -0.43 -2.37 -8.34
C GLY A 81 -1.94 -2.61 -8.36
N MET A 82 -2.64 -1.91 -9.25
CA MET A 82 -4.11 -1.96 -9.32
C MET A 82 -4.58 -3.25 -10.01
N THR A 83 -5.60 -3.89 -9.45
CA THR A 83 -6.28 -5.09 -9.98
C THR A 83 -6.80 -4.91 -11.41
N LEU A 84 -7.24 -3.70 -11.78
CA LEU A 84 -7.73 -3.35 -13.11
C LEU A 84 -6.58 -3.03 -14.10
N GLY A 85 -5.64 -3.96 -14.26
CA GLY A 85 -4.78 -4.06 -15.43
C GLY A 85 -3.42 -3.33 -15.38
N GLN A 86 -3.19 -2.43 -14.43
CA GLN A 86 -1.91 -1.70 -14.27
C GLN A 86 -1.10 -2.23 -13.08
N GLY A 87 -0.84 -3.54 -13.07
CA GLY A 87 0.08 -4.15 -12.12
C GLY A 87 1.49 -4.22 -12.69
N THR A 88 2.47 -3.66 -12.00
CA THR A 88 3.89 -3.86 -12.32
C THR A 88 4.26 -5.30 -11.99
N ARG A 89 4.84 -6.00 -12.96
CA ARG A 89 5.51 -7.28 -12.74
C ARG A 89 6.96 -7.03 -12.38
N ILE A 90 7.44 -7.67 -11.33
CA ILE A 90 8.81 -7.59 -10.84
C ILE A 90 9.28 -9.02 -10.65
N ASP A 91 10.20 -9.48 -11.51
CA ASP A 91 10.72 -10.84 -11.42
C ASP A 91 11.67 -10.95 -10.22
N PHE A 92 11.60 -12.04 -9.46
CA PHE A 92 12.49 -12.23 -8.30
C PHE A 92 13.97 -12.22 -8.68
N ALA A 93 14.28 -12.65 -9.91
CA ALA A 93 15.63 -12.62 -10.45
C ALA A 93 16.21 -11.20 -10.59
N GLU A 94 15.36 -10.17 -10.67
CA GLU A 94 15.78 -8.76 -10.75
C GLU A 94 15.98 -8.12 -9.38
N ILE A 95 15.52 -8.76 -8.30
CA ILE A 95 15.60 -8.22 -6.95
C ILE A 95 16.98 -8.52 -6.37
N GLU A 96 17.68 -7.48 -5.93
CA GLU A 96 18.95 -7.56 -5.22
C GLU A 96 18.72 -7.76 -3.73
N SER A 97 17.81 -6.99 -3.13
CA SER A 97 17.51 -7.06 -1.69
C SER A 97 16.14 -6.49 -1.37
N VAL A 98 15.60 -6.91 -0.22
CA VAL A 98 14.32 -6.41 0.33
C VAL A 98 14.59 -5.64 1.61
N ILE A 99 14.16 -4.38 1.65
CA ILE A 99 14.34 -3.48 2.79
C ILE A 99 12.99 -3.33 3.49
N ALA A 100 12.98 -3.57 4.81
CA ALA A 100 11.82 -3.42 5.68
C ALA A 100 12.14 -2.44 6.83
N PRO A 101 11.13 -1.95 7.57
CA PRO A 101 11.35 -1.28 8.84
C PRO A 101 12.16 -2.14 9.81
N LYS A 102 12.89 -1.51 10.74
CA LYS A 102 13.72 -2.23 11.74
C LYS A 102 12.91 -3.07 12.72
N GLU A 103 11.68 -2.66 12.99
CA GLU A 103 10.79 -3.27 13.96
C GLU A 103 9.45 -3.59 13.29
N GLU A 104 8.79 -4.64 13.79
CA GLU A 104 7.49 -5.04 13.27
C GLU A 104 6.44 -3.97 13.55
N LYS A 105 5.58 -3.72 12.55
CA LYS A 105 4.50 -2.74 12.63
C LYS A 105 3.21 -3.36 12.11
N GLY A 106 2.06 -2.80 12.51
CA GLY A 106 0.76 -3.25 12.01
C GLY A 106 0.71 -3.26 10.47
N PHE A 107 1.26 -2.23 9.84
CA PHE A 107 1.51 -2.19 8.40
C PHE A 107 2.71 -1.28 8.10
N GLY A 108 3.30 -1.43 6.91
CA GLY A 108 4.44 -0.63 6.49
C GLY A 108 4.66 -0.63 4.98
N THR A 109 5.84 -0.18 4.59
CA THR A 109 6.31 -0.22 3.20
C THR A 109 7.53 -1.12 3.12
N LEU A 110 7.55 -2.01 2.14
CA LEU A 110 8.75 -2.74 1.75
C LEU A 110 9.37 -2.06 0.54
N VAL A 111 10.70 -1.93 0.52
CA VAL A 111 11.41 -1.39 -0.64
C VAL A 111 12.23 -2.51 -1.25
N LEU A 112 11.90 -2.85 -2.50
CA LEU A 112 12.69 -3.75 -3.32
C LEU A 112 13.82 -2.94 -3.96
N LYS A 113 15.06 -3.32 -3.71
CA LYS A 113 16.21 -2.80 -4.45
C LYS A 113 16.46 -3.74 -5.62
N LEU A 114 16.42 -3.22 -6.83
CA LEU A 114 16.62 -3.98 -8.06
C LEU A 114 18.10 -3.95 -8.46
N LYS A 115 18.54 -4.99 -9.17
CA LYS A 115 19.93 -5.14 -9.64
C LYS A 115 20.40 -4.03 -10.58
N ASP A 116 19.46 -3.35 -11.23
CA ASP A 116 19.74 -2.18 -12.10
C ASP A 116 19.86 -0.86 -11.31
N GLY A 117 19.80 -0.90 -9.98
CA GLY A 117 19.89 0.25 -9.10
C GLY A 117 18.57 0.99 -8.86
N ARG A 118 17.48 0.61 -9.56
CA ARG A 118 16.15 1.16 -9.28
C ARG A 118 15.60 0.60 -7.97
N THR A 119 14.65 1.32 -7.39
CA THR A 119 13.89 0.85 -6.22
C THR A 119 12.41 0.82 -6.52
N TYR A 120 11.72 -0.14 -5.92
CA TYR A 120 10.28 -0.27 -6.02
C TYR A 120 9.66 -0.42 -4.64
N ALA A 121 8.75 0.50 -4.29
CA ALA A 121 8.07 0.48 -3.00
C ALA A 121 6.77 -0.33 -3.08
N LEU A 122 6.66 -1.34 -2.23
CA LEU A 122 5.44 -2.06 -1.94
C LEU A 122 4.78 -1.41 -0.73
N TYR A 123 3.78 -0.57 -0.97
CA TYR A 123 3.07 0.17 0.08
C TYR A 123 2.04 -0.70 0.80
N PHE A 124 1.72 -0.31 2.05
CA PHE A 124 0.64 -0.87 2.86
C PHE A 124 0.72 -2.40 2.95
N ILE A 125 1.85 -2.91 3.38
CA ILE A 125 2.07 -4.34 3.64
C ILE A 125 1.87 -4.58 5.12
N ASP A 126 0.89 -5.43 5.48
CA ASP A 126 0.73 -5.89 6.86
C ASP A 126 1.93 -6.74 7.28
N PHE A 127 2.38 -6.60 8.53
CA PHE A 127 3.53 -7.32 9.08
C PHE A 127 4.77 -7.26 8.15
N PRO A 128 5.31 -6.07 7.87
CA PRO A 128 6.38 -5.88 6.90
C PRO A 128 7.64 -6.70 7.22
N VAL A 129 8.00 -6.93 8.49
CA VAL A 129 9.20 -7.72 8.80
C VAL A 129 8.98 -9.19 8.43
N GLY A 130 7.87 -9.79 8.85
CA GLY A 130 7.54 -11.16 8.44
C GLY A 130 7.34 -11.32 6.92
N SER A 131 6.76 -10.31 6.26
CA SER A 131 6.62 -10.29 4.80
C SER A 131 7.97 -10.23 4.08
N LYS A 132 8.96 -9.52 4.62
CA LYS A 132 10.33 -9.50 4.09
C LYS A 132 10.96 -10.89 4.19
N GLU A 133 10.91 -11.53 5.35
CA GLU A 133 11.47 -12.87 5.56
C GLU A 133 10.89 -13.87 4.55
N PHE A 134 9.58 -13.79 4.31
CA PHE A 134 8.93 -14.61 3.28
C PHE A 134 9.51 -14.36 1.87
N LEU A 135 9.69 -13.10 1.45
CA LEU A 135 10.26 -12.78 0.13
C LEU A 135 11.71 -13.26 0.00
N GLU A 136 12.53 -13.07 1.03
CA GLU A 136 13.93 -13.51 1.03
C GLU A 136 14.02 -15.05 0.91
N LEU A 137 13.14 -15.78 1.59
CA LEU A 137 13.03 -17.23 1.45
C LEU A 137 12.62 -17.66 0.03
N GLN A 138 11.69 -16.94 -0.61
CA GLN A 138 11.33 -17.24 -2.01
C GLN A 138 12.49 -16.96 -2.97
N MET A 139 13.19 -15.83 -2.78
CA MET A 139 14.38 -15.49 -3.57
C MET A 139 15.47 -16.55 -3.44
N HIS A 140 15.70 -17.08 -2.23
CA HIS A 140 16.67 -18.16 -2.00
C HIS A 140 16.31 -19.42 -2.78
N LYS A 141 15.06 -19.88 -2.69
CA LYS A 141 14.58 -21.07 -3.41
C LYS A 141 14.77 -20.96 -4.92
N MET A 142 14.49 -19.78 -5.48
CA MET A 142 14.69 -19.55 -6.91
C MET A 142 16.16 -19.59 -7.33
N ASN A 143 17.07 -19.13 -6.47
CA ASN A 143 18.50 -19.20 -6.75
C ASN A 143 19.02 -20.66 -6.67
N GLU A 144 18.49 -21.46 -5.74
CA GLU A 144 18.81 -22.90 -5.65
C GLU A 144 18.28 -23.67 -6.86
N GLU A 145 17.05 -23.40 -7.31
CA GLU A 145 16.46 -24.03 -8.50
C GLU A 145 17.15 -23.59 -9.82
N ALA A 146 17.70 -22.37 -9.87
CA ALA A 146 18.43 -21.84 -11.02
C ALA A 146 19.88 -22.32 -11.10
N THR A 147 20.41 -22.98 -10.07
CA THR A 147 21.74 -23.59 -10.07
C THR A 147 21.58 -25.06 -10.45
N PRO A 148 21.75 -25.45 -11.73
CA PRO A 148 21.70 -26.87 -12.07
C PRO A 148 22.81 -27.58 -11.31
N MET A 149 22.53 -28.76 -10.76
CA MET A 149 23.54 -29.67 -10.25
C MET A 149 24.65 -29.77 -11.30
N ALA A 150 25.78 -29.13 -11.04
CA ALA A 150 27.02 -29.38 -11.73
C ALA A 150 27.43 -30.81 -11.30
N ALA A 151 26.96 -31.79 -12.06
CA ALA A 151 27.42 -33.17 -12.02
C ALA A 151 28.57 -33.33 -13.02
#